data_AF-A0A1G6WB94-F1
#
_entry.id   AF-A0A1G6WB94-F1
#
_cell.length_a   1.000
_cell.length_b   1.000
_cell.length_c   1.000
_cell.angle_alpha   90.00
_cell.angle_beta   90.00
_cell.angle_gamma   90.00
#
_symmetry.space_group_name_H-M   'P 1'
#
loop_
_entity.id
_entity.type
_entity.pdbx_description
1 polymer ?
#
loop_
_entity_poly.entity_id
_entity_poly.type
_entity_poly.pdbx_seq_one_letter_code
_entity_poly.pdbx_strand_id
1 'polypeptide(L)'
;MNTVTLSAWLAVLASPAWAHGPEGIHSEKGGQVEAAFDLVHTRVLKEGSDLVFEQLVDGQAGSRLPTAKGSFAGAEVYSYVWPTSLDSGSVGFEQESGILVLALTSHPDFDDTPQLDGRRIC
;
A
#
# COMPACT_ATOMS: atom_id res chain seq x y z
N MET A 1 -0.36 -26.96 -60.81
CA MET A 1 0.44 -26.60 -59.63
C MET A 1 -0.23 -25.40 -58.98
N ASN A 2 -0.96 -25.59 -57.87
CA ASN A 2 -1.54 -24.49 -57.10
C ASN A 2 -1.49 -24.87 -55.62
N THR A 3 -0.56 -24.28 -54.87
CA THR A 3 -0.39 -24.49 -53.43
C THR A 3 -1.25 -23.48 -52.67
N VAL A 4 -2.22 -23.98 -51.90
CA VAL A 4 -3.00 -23.18 -50.94
C VAL A 4 -2.24 -23.14 -49.62
N THR A 5 -1.69 -21.99 -49.27
CA THR A 5 -1.09 -21.74 -47.94
C THR A 5 -2.17 -21.31 -46.96
N LEU A 6 -2.43 -22.15 -45.96
CA LEU A 6 -3.35 -21.88 -44.85
C LEU A 6 -2.57 -21.16 -43.74
N SER A 7 -2.83 -19.87 -43.54
CA SER A 7 -2.26 -19.12 -42.41
C SER A 7 -3.12 -19.33 -41.17
N ALA A 8 -2.60 -20.07 -40.19
CA ALA A 8 -3.23 -20.24 -38.88
C ALA A 8 -2.98 -18.99 -38.02
N TRP A 9 -4.06 -18.30 -37.65
CA TRP A 9 -4.02 -17.18 -36.72
C TRP A 9 -3.99 -17.71 -35.28
N LEU A 10 -2.87 -17.49 -34.58
CA LEU A 10 -2.73 -17.80 -33.17
C LEU A 10 -3.33 -16.63 -32.36
N ALA A 11 -4.55 -16.80 -31.85
CA ALA A 11 -5.16 -15.84 -30.93
C ALA A 11 -4.49 -15.98 -29.56
N VAL A 12 -3.63 -15.03 -29.19
CA VAL A 12 -3.09 -14.92 -27.83
C VAL A 12 -4.23 -14.47 -26.92
N LEU A 13 -4.71 -15.39 -26.08
CA LEU A 13 -5.62 -15.08 -24.99
C LEU A 13 -4.83 -14.31 -23.93
N ALA A 14 -5.02 -13.00 -23.86
CA ALA A 14 -4.54 -12.19 -22.76
C ALA A 14 -5.39 -12.49 -21.52
N SER A 15 -4.89 -13.33 -20.61
CA SER A 15 -5.49 -13.50 -19.29
C SER A 15 -5.38 -12.19 -18.51
N PRO A 16 -6.45 -11.66 -17.91
CA PRO A 16 -6.32 -10.57 -16.96
C PRO A 16 -5.53 -11.11 -15.77
N ALA A 17 -4.31 -10.60 -15.57
CA ALA A 17 -3.58 -10.82 -14.35
C ALA A 17 -4.32 -10.06 -13.24
N TRP A 18 -5.15 -10.76 -12.47
CA TRP A 18 -5.65 -10.26 -11.20
C TRP A 18 -4.47 -10.26 -10.23
N ALA A 19 -3.80 -9.12 -10.13
CA ALA A 19 -2.56 -8.95 -9.38
C ALA A 19 -2.75 -8.92 -7.85
N HIS A 20 -3.98 -9.08 -7.34
CA HIS A 20 -4.28 -9.04 -5.92
C HIS A 20 -4.98 -10.34 -5.52
N GLY A 21 -4.29 -11.19 -4.75
CA GLY A 21 -4.82 -12.46 -4.27
C GLY A 21 -5.90 -12.28 -3.18
N PRO A 22 -6.57 -13.36 -2.76
CA PRO A 22 -7.66 -13.30 -1.76
C PRO A 22 -7.18 -13.09 -0.32
N GLU A 23 -5.87 -12.97 -0.10
CA GLU A 23 -5.27 -12.83 1.22
C GLU A 23 -5.14 -11.36 1.61
N GLY A 24 -5.23 -11.03 2.89
CA GLY A 24 -5.21 -9.65 3.38
C GLY A 24 -6.55 -9.23 3.97
N ILE A 25 -6.61 -7.98 4.42
CA ILE A 25 -7.81 -7.38 5.01
C ILE A 25 -8.58 -6.69 3.90
N HIS A 26 -9.85 -7.06 3.73
CA HIS A 26 -10.76 -6.44 2.80
C HIS A 26 -11.84 -5.65 3.53
N SER A 27 -12.15 -4.47 3.01
CA SER A 27 -13.20 -3.60 3.50
C SER A 27 -14.19 -3.33 2.38
N GLU A 28 -15.47 -3.20 2.73
CA GLU A 28 -16.41 -2.58 1.81
C GLU A 28 -16.09 -1.09 1.66
N LYS A 29 -16.47 -0.52 0.51
CA LYS A 29 -16.31 0.91 0.24
C LYS A 29 -17.16 1.69 1.23
N GLY A 30 -16.54 2.59 1.98
CA GLY A 30 -17.20 3.34 3.04
C GLY A 30 -18.16 4.41 2.51
N GLY A 31 -17.92 4.96 1.31
CA GLY A 31 -18.74 5.98 0.66
C GLY A 31 -18.82 7.34 1.39
N GLN A 32 -18.34 7.42 2.63
CA GLN A 32 -18.23 8.60 3.48
C GLN A 32 -16.77 9.04 3.69
N VAL A 33 -15.81 8.19 3.33
CA VAL A 33 -14.37 8.47 3.34
C VAL A 33 -14.00 8.96 1.95
N GLU A 34 -13.09 9.93 1.85
CA GLU A 34 -12.57 10.35 0.55
C GLU A 34 -11.92 9.17 -0.18
N ALA A 35 -12.26 8.97 -1.45
CA ALA A 35 -11.86 7.80 -2.24
C ALA A 35 -10.35 7.55 -2.31
N ALA A 36 -9.52 8.60 -2.17
CA ALA A 36 -8.06 8.47 -2.13
C ALA A 36 -7.52 7.82 -0.83
N PHE A 37 -8.35 7.77 0.22
CA PHE A 37 -8.04 7.22 1.54
C PHE A 37 -8.96 6.06 1.95
N ASP A 38 -10.01 5.77 1.18
CA ASP A 38 -10.94 4.67 1.46
C ASP A 38 -10.31 3.31 1.11
N LEU A 39 -9.70 2.66 2.09
CA LEU A 39 -8.98 1.39 1.96
C LEU A 39 -9.93 0.22 1.73
N VAL A 40 -9.89 -0.38 0.54
CA VAL A 40 -10.71 -1.55 0.17
C VAL A 40 -9.94 -2.87 0.26
N HIS A 41 -8.62 -2.80 0.21
CA HIS A 41 -7.74 -3.94 0.43
C HIS A 41 -6.42 -3.50 1.04
N THR A 42 -5.91 -4.25 2.00
CA THR A 42 -4.55 -4.09 2.50
C THR A 42 -3.93 -5.45 2.80
N ARG A 43 -2.67 -5.61 2.43
CA ARG A 43 -1.86 -6.77 2.80
C ARG A 43 -0.45 -6.34 3.18
N VAL A 44 0.13 -7.01 4.17
CA VAL A 44 1.55 -6.92 4.47
C VAL A 44 2.11 -8.32 4.38
N LEU A 45 3.14 -8.49 3.57
CA LEU A 45 3.77 -9.77 3.33
C LEU A 45 5.28 -9.64 3.35
N LYS A 46 5.96 -10.73 3.69
CA LYS A 46 7.41 -10.79 3.69
C LYS A 46 7.89 -11.51 2.44
N GLU A 47 8.64 -10.81 1.60
CA GLU A 47 9.31 -11.37 0.42
C GLU A 47 10.82 -11.34 0.64
N GLY A 48 11.39 -12.50 1.00
CA GLY A 48 12.82 -12.59 1.32
C GLY A 48 13.19 -11.76 2.56
N SER A 49 14.00 -10.71 2.38
CA SER A 49 14.34 -9.73 3.42
C SER A 49 13.34 -8.58 3.52
N ASP A 50 12.46 -8.45 2.55
CA ASP A 50 11.66 -7.24 2.35
C ASP A 50 10.27 -7.42 2.95
N LEU A 51 9.71 -6.33 3.46
CA LEU A 51 8.29 -6.23 3.78
C LEU A 51 7.62 -5.47 2.66
N VAL A 52 6.68 -6.13 1.99
CA VAL A 52 5.87 -5.56 0.93
C VAL A 52 4.53 -5.16 1.53
N PHE A 53 4.21 -3.88 1.40
CA PHE A 53 2.94 -3.29 1.83
C PHE A 53 2.09 -3.05 0.60
N GLU A 54 0.99 -3.78 0.49
CA GLU A 54 0.01 -3.62 -0.58
C GLU A 54 -1.19 -2.86 -0.05
N GLN A 55 -1.57 -1.81 -0.77
CA GLN A 55 -2.71 -0.97 -0.45
C GLN A 55 -3.54 -0.73 -1.70
N LEU A 56 -4.85 -0.97 -1.60
CA LEU A 56 -5.82 -0.59 -2.61
C LEU A 56 -6.88 0.31 -2.00
N VAL A 57 -7.22 1.39 -2.71
CA VAL A 57 -8.23 2.36 -2.30
C VAL A 57 -9.37 2.43 -3.31
N ASP A 58 -10.52 2.99 -2.93
CA ASP A 58 -11.69 3.23 -3.81
C ASP A 58 -11.46 4.34 -4.87
N GLY A 59 -10.20 4.63 -5.19
CA GLY A 59 -9.81 5.70 -6.09
C GLY A 59 -8.37 5.51 -6.55
N GLN A 60 -7.62 6.60 -6.63
CA GLN A 60 -6.21 6.55 -6.98
C GLN A 60 -5.34 6.76 -5.74
N ALA A 61 -4.63 5.71 -5.33
CA ALA A 61 -3.64 5.80 -4.25
C ALA A 61 -2.58 6.85 -4.59
N GLY A 62 -2.18 7.66 -3.60
CA GLY A 62 -1.18 8.72 -3.79
C GLY A 62 -1.64 9.94 -4.62
N SER A 63 -2.92 10.01 -5.03
CA SER A 63 -3.47 11.20 -5.71
C SER A 63 -3.66 12.40 -4.78
N ARG A 64 -3.45 12.21 -3.49
CA ARG A 64 -3.41 13.25 -2.46
C ARG A 64 -2.02 13.28 -1.89
N LEU A 65 -1.47 14.49 -1.82
CA LEU A 65 -0.19 14.76 -1.20
C LEU A 65 -0.41 15.86 -0.16
N PRO A 66 0.15 15.71 1.05
CA PRO A 66 0.07 16.77 2.03
C PRO A 66 0.83 18.01 1.51
N THR A 67 0.33 19.19 1.85
CA THR A 67 0.94 20.44 1.37
C THR A 67 2.22 20.73 2.17
N ALA A 68 3.36 20.83 1.47
CA ALA A 68 4.62 21.21 2.09
C ALA A 68 4.52 22.62 2.71
N LYS A 69 5.02 22.76 3.93
CA LYS A 69 5.01 24.02 4.67
C LYS A 69 6.40 24.66 4.72
N GLY A 70 7.44 23.92 4.36
CA GLY A 70 8.84 24.33 4.49
C GLY A 70 9.33 24.26 5.94
N SER A 71 8.56 23.64 6.84
CA SER A 71 8.93 23.43 8.24
C SER A 71 8.37 22.11 8.73
N PHE A 72 9.19 21.30 9.40
CA PHE A 72 8.76 20.03 9.97
C PHE A 72 7.56 20.19 10.92
N ALA A 73 7.63 21.16 11.84
CA ALA A 73 6.58 21.36 12.82
C ALA A 73 5.28 21.95 12.21
N GLY A 74 4.18 21.22 12.40
CA GLY A 74 2.85 21.66 12.02
C GLY A 74 2.60 21.67 10.51
N ALA A 75 3.35 20.87 9.75
CA ALA A 75 2.97 20.44 8.41
C ALA A 75 1.83 19.40 8.52
N GLU A 76 1.00 19.33 7.48
CA GLU A 76 -0.01 18.28 7.39
C GLU A 76 0.68 16.93 7.11
N VAL A 77 0.19 15.85 7.72
CA VAL A 77 0.73 14.50 7.55
C VAL A 77 -0.42 13.59 7.20
N TYR A 78 -0.25 12.79 6.15
CA TYR A 78 -1.19 11.71 5.86
C TYR A 78 -0.69 10.43 6.50
N SER A 79 -1.60 9.73 7.18
CA SER A 79 -1.31 8.47 7.87
C SER A 79 -2.30 7.41 7.45
N TYR A 80 -1.78 6.26 7.04
CA TYR A 80 -2.54 5.04 6.78
C TYR A 80 -2.31 4.11 7.96
N VAL A 81 -3.38 3.70 8.63
CA VAL A 81 -3.31 2.93 9.88
C VAL A 81 -4.01 1.60 9.70
N TRP A 82 -3.30 0.52 10.03
CA TRP A 82 -3.79 -0.86 9.94
C TRP A 82 -3.75 -1.53 11.29
N PRO A 83 -4.92 -1.79 11.90
CA PRO A 83 -5.02 -2.66 13.07
C PRO A 83 -4.53 -4.06 12.73
N THR A 84 -3.69 -4.60 13.60
CA THR A 84 -3.23 -5.98 13.50
C THR A 84 -4.01 -6.85 14.48
N SER A 85 -4.04 -8.16 14.23
CA SER A 85 -4.56 -9.14 15.20
C SER A 85 -3.48 -9.61 16.19
N LEU A 86 -2.30 -8.98 16.19
CA LEU A 86 -1.21 -9.33 17.09
C LEU A 86 -1.51 -8.80 18.49
N ASP A 87 -1.30 -9.65 19.48
CA ASP A 87 -1.34 -9.24 20.88
C ASP A 87 -0.21 -8.26 21.18
N SER A 88 -0.47 -7.25 22.02
CA SER A 88 0.52 -6.25 22.44
C SER A 88 1.74 -6.86 23.13
N GLY A 89 1.58 -8.02 23.78
CA GLY A 89 2.67 -8.80 24.35
C GLY A 89 3.68 -9.31 23.34
N SER A 90 3.31 -9.46 22.06
CA SER A 90 4.22 -9.89 20.99
C SER A 90 5.38 -8.93 20.74
N VAL A 91 5.22 -7.66 21.14
CA VAL A 91 6.23 -6.61 21.00
C VAL A 91 6.73 -6.10 22.37
N GLY A 92 6.44 -6.82 23.45
CA GLY A 92 6.97 -6.54 24.79
C GLY A 92 6.13 -5.63 25.68
N PHE A 93 4.89 -5.31 25.30
CA PHE A 93 3.92 -4.66 26.20
C PHE A 93 3.19 -5.71 27.07
N GLU A 94 2.33 -5.26 27.96
CA GLU A 94 1.42 -6.16 28.69
C GLU A 94 0.44 -6.82 27.69
N GLN A 95 0.08 -8.09 27.93
CA GLN A 95 -0.87 -8.79 27.06
C GLN A 95 -2.25 -8.13 27.11
N GLU A 96 -2.94 -8.11 25.97
CA GLU A 96 -4.28 -7.55 25.80
C GLU A 96 -4.43 -6.07 26.24
N SER A 97 -3.31 -5.35 26.36
CA SER A 97 -3.30 -3.98 26.88
C SER A 97 -3.65 -2.93 25.82
N GLY A 98 -3.89 -3.33 24.57
CA GLY A 98 -4.24 -2.44 23.48
C GLY A 98 -4.18 -3.10 22.11
N ILE A 99 -4.42 -2.30 21.07
CA ILE A 99 -4.36 -2.74 19.67
C ILE A 99 -3.00 -2.36 19.11
N LEU A 100 -2.26 -3.35 18.60
CA LEU A 100 -1.06 -3.08 17.81
C LEU A 100 -1.48 -2.68 16.40
N VAL A 101 -1.05 -1.50 15.96
CA VAL A 101 -1.31 -0.98 14.62
C VAL A 101 0.01 -0.79 13.87
N LEU A 102 -0.01 -1.05 12.57
CA LEU A 102 0.98 -0.54 11.65
C LEU A 102 0.52 0.84 11.17
N ALA A 103 1.41 1.83 11.15
CA ALA A 103 1.12 3.14 10.57
C ALA A 103 2.17 3.47 9.50
N LEU A 104 1.72 3.84 8.31
CA LEU A 104 2.55 4.41 7.25
C LEU A 104 2.20 5.90 7.14
N THR A 105 3.18 6.76 7.39
CA THR A 105 3.02 8.19 7.28
C THR A 105 3.73 8.71 6.04
N SER A 106 3.12 9.68 5.36
CA SER A 106 3.78 10.50 4.37
C SER A 106 3.83 11.93 4.90
N HIS A 107 5.05 12.42 5.15
CA HIS A 107 5.26 13.77 5.66
C HIS A 107 5.96 14.61 4.58
N PRO A 108 5.37 15.73 4.13
CA PRO A 108 5.85 16.43 2.94
C PRO A 108 7.22 17.08 3.13
N ASP A 109 7.57 17.40 4.37
CA ASP A 109 8.86 18.01 4.74
C ASP A 109 9.77 17.04 5.53
N PHE A 110 9.49 15.72 5.53
CA PHE A 110 10.38 14.71 6.13
C PHE A 110 11.07 13.93 5.02
N ASP A 111 12.33 13.58 5.24
CA ASP A 111 13.06 12.72 4.30
C ASP A 111 12.69 11.25 4.58
N ASP A 112 11.54 10.83 4.04
CA ASP A 112 11.00 9.46 4.16
C ASP A 112 11.80 8.43 3.30
N THR A 113 12.91 8.82 2.68
CA THR A 113 13.72 7.98 1.76
C THR A 113 14.86 7.30 2.51
N PRO A 114 14.83 5.97 2.75
CA PRO A 114 15.82 5.35 3.65
C PRO A 114 17.24 5.24 3.07
N GLN A 115 17.46 5.44 1.76
CA GLN A 115 18.64 4.84 1.13
C GLN A 115 19.38 5.57 0.00
N LEU A 116 18.95 6.72 -0.54
CA LEU A 116 19.68 7.33 -1.67
C LEU A 116 19.92 8.84 -1.62
N ASP A 117 19.49 9.51 -0.57
CA ASP A 117 19.56 10.96 -0.50
C ASP A 117 20.49 11.33 0.65
N GLY A 118 21.57 12.05 0.34
CA GLY A 118 22.62 12.43 1.30
C GLY A 118 22.18 13.39 2.42
N ARG A 119 20.92 13.37 2.83
CA ARG A 119 20.39 14.08 4.01
C ARG A 119 20.21 13.09 5.15
N ARG A 120 21.34 12.68 5.73
CA ARG A 120 21.35 12.24 7.14
C ARG A 120 20.97 13.46 7.98
N ILE A 121 19.86 13.38 8.68
CA ILE A 121 19.60 14.24 9.84
C ILE A 121 19.63 13.33 11.07
N CYS A 122 20.60 13.63 11.94
CA CYS A 122 20.62 13.19 13.32
C CYS A 122 19.43 13.78 14.09
#